data_AF-A0A2K9IY42-F1
#
_entry.id   AF-A0A2K9IY42-F1
#
_cell.length_a   1.000
_cell.length_b   1.000
_cell.length_c   1.000
_cell.angle_alpha   90.00
_cell.angle_beta   90.00
_cell.angle_gamma   90.00
#
_symmetry.space_group_name_H-M   'P 1'
#
loop_
_entity.id
_entity.type
_entity.pdbx_description
1 polymer ?
#
loop_
_entity_poly.entity_id
_entity_poly.type
_entity_poly.pdbx_seq_one_letter_code
_entity_poly.pdbx_strand_id
1 'polypeptide(L)'
;MIQLIKNELIKIRSEKYIKFIFILNLIPLVLNFANFTLNKRNMNLDSGFYFTFYNQYFMLLPIITSIIISSIFYIEYKNNTYLDWITYNISRIQLFFSKLFVSLLIMLVIFLCNLVILLVFYGVIDGDFSNLYKIVLSFTTLHLIVVISVSLIFSVIIQLTRNIVISISIGIGSSLISMVLMAAPFSYMIPITFGYRAGLYFVDNEFYYEDPLFSTFVGNGLTGLLTLFMLLLSLKLINKKTI
;
A
#
# COMPACT_ATOMS: atom_id res chain seq x y z
N MET A 1 4.61 24.03 5.04
CA MET A 1 4.45 22.58 4.81
C MET A 1 4.69 21.75 6.07
N ILE A 2 5.81 21.91 6.78
CA ILE A 2 6.13 21.14 8.01
C ILE A 2 5.03 21.25 9.07
N GLN A 3 4.49 22.45 9.30
CA GLN A 3 3.39 22.64 10.26
C GLN A 3 2.12 21.87 9.87
N LEU A 4 1.80 21.78 8.58
CA LEU A 4 0.64 21.02 8.10
C LEU A 4 0.83 19.53 8.35
N ILE A 5 2.02 19.00 8.05
CA ILE A 5 2.39 17.60 8.33
C ILE A 5 2.22 17.31 9.82
N LYS A 6 2.72 18.20 10.70
CA LYS A 6 2.58 18.05 12.16
C LYS A 6 1.12 18.04 12.59
N ASN A 7 0.29 18.93 12.04
CA ASN A 7 -1.14 18.99 12.33
C ASN A 7 -1.85 17.69 11.89
N GLU A 8 -1.57 17.20 10.70
CA GLU A 8 -2.13 15.94 10.20
C GLU A 8 -1.73 14.75 11.09
N LEU A 9 -0.47 14.66 11.52
CA LEU A 9 -0.01 13.62 12.45
C LEU A 9 -0.71 13.70 13.82
N ILE A 10 -0.98 14.90 14.33
CA ILE A 10 -1.70 15.09 15.61
C ILE A 10 -3.15 14.60 15.48
N LYS A 11 -3.84 14.95 14.39
CA LYS A 11 -5.21 14.48 14.12
C LYS A 11 -5.27 12.95 14.10
N ILE A 12 -4.40 12.36 13.31
CA ILE A 12 -4.22 10.92 13.13
C ILE A 12 -3.94 10.22 14.47
N ARG A 13 -3.00 10.74 15.29
CA ARG A 13 -2.67 10.15 16.59
C ARG A 13 -3.87 10.03 17.53
N SER A 14 -4.84 10.93 17.44
CA SER A 14 -6.04 10.90 18.29
C SER A 14 -7.05 9.81 17.87
N GLU A 15 -6.94 9.30 16.64
CA GLU A 15 -7.90 8.37 16.07
C GLU A 15 -7.57 6.91 16.43
N LYS A 16 -8.57 6.20 16.97
CA LYS A 16 -8.41 4.82 17.47
C LYS A 16 -8.14 3.81 16.36
N TYR A 17 -8.63 4.07 15.14
CA TYR A 17 -8.54 3.13 14.02
C TYR A 17 -7.09 2.81 13.61
N ILE A 18 -6.15 3.72 13.86
CA ILE A 18 -4.73 3.52 13.50
C ILE A 18 -4.13 2.37 14.28
N LYS A 19 -4.47 2.25 15.57
CA LYS A 19 -4.05 1.11 16.39
C LYS A 19 -4.58 -0.20 15.80
N PHE A 20 -5.83 -0.20 15.33
CA PHE A 20 -6.43 -1.36 14.67
C PHE A 20 -5.72 -1.70 13.36
N ILE A 21 -5.36 -0.71 12.53
CA ILE A 21 -4.61 -0.94 11.29
C ILE A 21 -3.24 -1.55 11.57
N PHE A 22 -2.53 -1.06 12.60
CA PHE A 22 -1.24 -1.65 13.00
C PHE A 22 -1.38 -3.11 13.41
N ILE A 23 -2.44 -3.48 14.13
CA ILE A 23 -2.71 -4.88 14.50
C ILE A 23 -3.09 -5.70 13.25
N LEU A 24 -3.99 -5.17 12.41
CA LEU A 24 -4.45 -5.84 11.19
C LEU A 24 -3.29 -6.20 10.26
N ASN A 25 -2.33 -5.28 10.12
CA ASN A 25 -1.13 -5.47 9.33
C ASN A 25 -0.25 -6.66 9.79
N LEU A 26 -0.25 -6.98 11.09
CA LEU A 26 0.57 -8.06 11.64
C LEU A 26 -0.09 -9.45 11.53
N ILE A 27 -1.36 -9.51 11.11
CA ILE A 27 -2.10 -10.78 10.99
C ILE A 27 -1.38 -11.78 10.07
N PRO A 28 -0.89 -11.42 8.86
CA PRO A 28 -0.16 -12.35 8.01
C PRO A 28 1.07 -12.93 8.71
N LEU A 29 1.83 -12.11 9.45
CA LEU A 29 3.00 -12.61 10.18
C LEU A 29 2.60 -13.63 11.24
N VAL A 30 1.60 -13.31 12.07
CA VAL A 30 1.12 -14.21 13.14
C VAL A 30 0.63 -15.54 12.57
N LEU A 31 -0.18 -15.50 11.51
CA LEU A 31 -0.70 -16.71 10.86
C LEU A 31 0.42 -17.55 10.24
N ASN A 32 1.41 -16.93 9.61
CA ASN A 32 2.53 -17.67 9.03
C ASN A 32 3.49 -18.22 10.09
N PHE A 33 3.69 -17.54 11.22
CA PHE A 33 4.45 -18.12 12.35
C PHE A 33 3.75 -19.35 12.93
N ALA A 34 2.43 -19.28 13.09
CA ALA A 34 1.64 -20.44 13.51
C ALA A 34 1.75 -21.60 12.50
N ASN A 35 1.62 -21.32 11.20
CA ASN A 35 1.75 -22.34 10.17
C ASN A 35 3.16 -22.95 10.11
N PHE A 36 4.20 -22.13 10.25
CA PHE A 36 5.59 -22.56 10.26
C PHE A 36 5.90 -23.49 11.43
N THR A 37 5.41 -23.15 12.62
CA THR A 37 5.63 -23.94 13.84
C THR A 37 4.86 -25.26 13.82
N LEU A 38 3.66 -25.30 13.24
CA LEU A 38 2.77 -26.47 13.25
C LEU A 38 3.00 -27.45 12.09
N ASN A 39 3.17 -26.96 10.86
CA ASN A 39 2.99 -27.81 9.68
C ASN A 39 4.29 -28.29 9.03
N LYS A 40 5.27 -27.42 8.73
CA LYS A 40 6.42 -27.85 7.89
C LYS A 40 7.79 -27.19 8.11
N ARG A 41 7.94 -26.20 9.01
CA ARG A 41 9.20 -25.44 9.22
C ARG A 41 10.00 -25.14 7.93
N ASN A 42 9.30 -24.87 6.82
CA ASN A 42 9.92 -24.68 5.52
C ASN A 42 10.40 -23.24 5.40
N MET A 43 11.72 -23.06 5.29
CA MET A 43 12.35 -21.76 5.13
C MET A 43 12.58 -21.34 3.67
N ASN A 44 12.33 -22.21 2.70
CA ASN A 44 12.51 -21.86 1.30
C ASN A 44 11.70 -20.61 0.93
N LEU A 45 12.30 -19.69 0.18
CA LEU A 45 11.68 -18.40 -0.13
C LEU A 45 10.51 -18.54 -1.11
N ASP A 46 10.59 -19.49 -2.04
CA ASP A 46 9.66 -19.74 -3.15
C ASP A 46 8.36 -20.46 -2.72
N SER A 47 8.44 -21.30 -1.68
CA SER A 47 7.41 -22.27 -1.31
C SER A 47 7.15 -22.34 0.19
N GLY A 48 7.99 -21.69 0.99
CA GLY A 48 7.94 -21.73 2.44
C GLY A 48 7.30 -20.50 3.07
N PHE A 49 7.87 -20.07 4.19
CA PHE A 49 7.32 -18.97 5.01
C PHE A 49 7.16 -17.67 4.22
N TYR A 50 8.19 -17.22 3.50
CA TYR A 50 8.15 -15.93 2.84
C TYR A 50 7.07 -15.85 1.76
N PHE A 51 6.95 -16.86 0.89
CA PHE A 51 5.92 -16.89 -0.15
C PHE A 51 4.49 -16.86 0.43
N THR A 52 4.24 -17.68 1.45
CA THR A 52 2.91 -17.73 2.11
C THR A 52 2.57 -16.42 2.84
N PHE A 53 3.56 -15.81 3.51
CA PHE A 53 3.43 -14.46 4.05
C PHE A 53 3.16 -13.43 2.97
N TYR A 54 3.94 -13.43 1.89
CA TYR A 54 3.87 -12.46 0.81
C TYR A 54 2.48 -12.45 0.15
N ASN A 55 1.89 -13.62 -0.07
CA ASN A 55 0.55 -13.74 -0.65
C ASN A 55 -0.56 -13.20 0.27
N GLN A 56 -0.48 -13.51 1.57
CA GLN A 56 -1.43 -12.99 2.55
C GLN A 56 -1.26 -11.48 2.78
N TYR A 57 -0.01 -11.01 2.77
CA TYR A 57 0.31 -9.59 2.88
C TYR A 57 -0.20 -8.81 1.67
N PHE A 58 -0.02 -9.35 0.47
CA PHE A 58 -0.56 -8.78 -0.77
C PHE A 58 -2.07 -8.57 -0.71
N MET A 59 -2.83 -9.50 -0.12
CA MET A 59 -4.26 -9.32 0.09
C MET A 59 -4.58 -8.13 1.01
N LEU A 60 -3.84 -7.95 2.11
CA LEU A 60 -4.14 -6.89 3.06
C LEU A 60 -3.59 -5.52 2.65
N LEU A 61 -2.52 -5.46 1.85
CA LEU A 61 -1.80 -4.22 1.56
C LEU A 61 -2.67 -3.16 0.86
N PRO A 62 -3.45 -3.45 -0.21
CA PRO A 62 -4.36 -2.49 -0.81
C PRO A 62 -5.45 -2.03 0.15
N ILE A 63 -5.96 -2.94 0.99
CA ILE A 63 -7.00 -2.65 1.99
C ILE A 63 -6.47 -1.65 3.01
N ILE A 64 -5.32 -1.95 3.62
CA ILE A 64 -4.67 -1.09 4.61
C ILE A 64 -4.36 0.29 4.02
N THR A 65 -3.79 0.32 2.81
CA THR A 65 -3.45 1.56 2.11
C THR A 65 -4.70 2.40 1.87
N SER A 66 -5.79 1.78 1.39
CA SER A 66 -7.07 2.45 1.14
C SER A 66 -7.66 3.06 2.40
N ILE A 67 -7.64 2.34 3.53
CA ILE A 67 -8.16 2.84 4.80
C ILE A 67 -7.33 4.04 5.27
N ILE A 68 -6.00 3.99 5.19
CA ILE A 68 -5.11 5.07 5.65
C ILE A 68 -5.34 6.34 4.83
N ILE A 69 -5.23 6.28 3.51
CA ILE A 69 -5.39 7.49 2.69
C ILE A 69 -6.81 8.06 2.84
N SER A 70 -7.83 7.21 2.77
CA SER A 70 -9.22 7.68 2.83
C SER A 70 -9.57 8.25 4.19
N SER A 71 -9.08 7.68 5.29
CA SER A 71 -9.30 8.24 6.62
C SER A 71 -8.67 9.63 6.80
N ILE A 72 -7.43 9.83 6.33
CA ILE A 72 -6.72 11.12 6.44
C ILE A 72 -7.47 12.23 5.70
N PHE A 73 -8.02 11.93 4.52
CA PHE A 73 -8.85 12.87 3.78
C PHE A 73 -10.24 13.03 4.42
N TYR A 74 -10.82 11.94 4.92
CA TYR A 74 -12.15 11.94 5.52
C TYR A 74 -12.26 12.75 6.81
N ILE A 75 -11.19 12.85 7.61
CA ILE A 75 -11.19 13.66 8.84
C ILE A 75 -11.62 15.11 8.58
N GLU A 76 -11.29 15.69 7.41
CA GLU A 76 -11.73 17.05 7.07
C GLU A 76 -13.23 17.14 6.81
N TYR A 77 -13.81 16.13 6.16
CA TYR A 77 -15.24 16.08 5.88
C TYR A 77 -16.05 15.78 7.16
N LYS A 78 -15.53 14.90 8.03
CA LYS A 78 -16.14 14.56 9.32
C LYS A 78 -16.20 15.76 10.26
N ASN A 79 -15.15 16.58 10.30
CA ASN A 79 -15.03 17.70 11.24
C ASN A 79 -15.46 19.05 10.65
N ASN A 80 -15.93 19.08 9.39
CA ASN A 80 -16.28 20.31 8.65
C ASN A 80 -15.15 21.37 8.57
N THR A 81 -13.90 20.98 8.85
CA THR A 81 -12.74 21.88 8.87
C THR A 81 -12.32 22.36 7.48
N TYR A 82 -12.90 21.80 6.42
CA TYR A 82 -12.63 22.23 5.04
C TYR A 82 -12.96 23.71 4.80
N LEU A 83 -14.01 24.23 5.45
CA LEU A 83 -14.37 25.65 5.39
C LEU A 83 -13.31 26.52 6.07
N ASP A 84 -12.83 26.09 7.24
CA ASP A 84 -11.79 26.80 7.99
C ASP A 84 -10.51 26.95 7.15
N TRP A 85 -10.10 25.90 6.44
CA TRP A 85 -8.93 25.97 5.55
C TRP A 85 -9.09 26.90 4.35
N ILE A 86 -10.33 27.14 3.89
CA ILE A 86 -10.59 28.13 2.85
C ILE A 86 -10.45 29.55 3.40
N THR A 87 -10.80 29.75 4.67
CA THR A 87 -10.68 31.06 5.34
C THR A 87 -9.24 31.39 5.72
N TYR A 88 -8.43 30.38 6.06
CA TYR A 88 -6.99 30.55 6.21
C TYR A 88 -6.32 30.70 4.83
N ASN A 89 -5.33 31.59 4.70
CA ASN A 89 -4.58 31.82 3.46
C ASN A 89 -3.59 30.68 3.12
N ILE A 90 -4.03 29.43 3.23
CA ILE A 90 -3.24 28.21 3.05
C ILE A 90 -3.63 27.57 1.73
N SER A 91 -2.64 27.26 0.90
CA SER A 91 -2.91 26.66 -0.41
C SER A 91 -3.44 25.23 -0.27
N ARG A 92 -4.52 24.91 -1.01
CA ARG A 92 -5.14 23.58 -0.99
C ARG A 92 -4.21 22.49 -1.52
N ILE A 93 -3.34 22.85 -2.46
CA ILE A 93 -2.32 21.97 -3.03
C ILE A 93 -1.30 21.56 -1.94
N GLN A 94 -0.85 22.50 -1.10
CA GLN A 94 0.03 22.15 0.02
C GLN A 94 -0.68 21.24 1.04
N LEU A 95 -1.97 21.46 1.30
CA LEU A 95 -2.75 20.57 2.18
C LEU A 95 -2.84 19.15 1.59
N PHE A 96 -3.15 19.02 0.30
CA PHE A 96 -3.16 17.74 -0.42
C PHE A 96 -1.85 16.98 -0.25
N PHE A 97 -0.73 17.62 -0.60
CA PHE A 97 0.58 16.98 -0.51
C PHE A 97 0.97 16.67 0.92
N SER A 98 0.54 17.47 1.90
CA SER A 98 0.79 17.16 3.32
C SER A 98 0.06 15.88 3.76
N LYS A 99 -1.21 15.71 3.36
CA LYS A 99 -2.00 14.49 3.63
C LYS A 99 -1.42 13.27 2.94
N LEU A 100 -1.07 13.40 1.66
CA LEU A 100 -0.44 12.34 0.88
C LEU A 100 0.90 11.94 1.50
N PHE A 101 1.75 12.91 1.86
CA PHE A 101 3.02 12.64 2.52
C PHE A 101 2.84 11.89 3.85
N VAL A 102 1.90 12.33 4.69
CA VAL A 102 1.62 11.65 5.97
C VAL A 102 1.11 10.23 5.77
N SER A 103 0.25 10.00 4.76
CA SER A 103 -0.21 8.65 4.42
C SER A 103 0.96 7.74 4.02
N LEU A 104 1.88 8.23 3.19
CA LEU A 104 3.08 7.49 2.76
C LEU A 104 4.03 7.24 3.92
N LEU A 105 4.16 8.18 4.86
CA LEU A 105 4.97 8.02 6.06
C LEU A 105 4.43 6.90 6.96
N ILE A 106 3.11 6.84 7.18
CA ILE A 106 2.50 5.75 7.96
C ILE A 106 2.72 4.41 7.27
N MET A 107 2.52 4.35 5.94
CA MET A 107 2.79 3.15 5.15
C MET A 107 4.26 2.74 5.20
N LEU A 108 5.19 3.70 5.22
CA LEU A 108 6.62 3.44 5.38
C LEU A 108 6.93 2.81 6.75
N VAL A 109 6.29 3.27 7.82
CA VAL A 109 6.45 2.67 9.16
C VAL A 109 5.92 1.23 9.18
N ILE A 110 4.77 0.99 8.56
CA ILE A 110 4.19 -0.37 8.42
C ILE A 110 5.14 -1.29 7.62
N PHE A 111 5.66 -0.80 6.50
CA PHE A 111 6.65 -1.50 5.69
C PHE A 111 7.89 -1.87 6.50
N LEU A 112 8.52 -0.89 7.16
CA LEU A 112 9.73 -1.11 7.94
C LEU A 112 9.48 -2.08 9.09
N CYS A 113 8.32 -1.99 9.76
CA CYS A 113 7.97 -2.91 10.84
C CYS A 113 7.93 -4.36 10.35
N ASN A 114 7.20 -4.64 9.26
CA ASN A 114 7.15 -5.99 8.69
C ASN A 114 8.52 -6.44 8.18
N LEU A 115 9.25 -5.57 7.46
CA LEU A 115 10.55 -5.91 6.89
C LEU A 115 11.55 -6.29 7.99
N VAL A 116 11.65 -5.50 9.05
CA VAL A 116 12.55 -5.78 10.17
C VAL A 116 12.20 -7.12 10.82
N ILE A 117 10.92 -7.42 11.04
CA ILE A 117 10.49 -8.70 11.60
C ILE A 117 10.90 -9.86 10.69
N LEU A 118 10.68 -9.75 9.37
CA LEU A 118 11.07 -10.77 8.39
C LEU A 118 12.58 -10.99 8.38
N LEU A 119 13.37 -9.90 8.35
CA LEU A 119 14.82 -9.98 8.29
C LEU A 119 15.40 -10.59 9.57
N VAL A 120 14.88 -10.23 10.75
CA VAL A 120 15.29 -10.83 12.02
C VAL A 120 14.91 -12.30 12.05
N PHE A 121 13.70 -12.66 11.62
CA PHE A 121 13.24 -14.05 11.61
C PHE A 121 14.10 -14.94 10.70
N TYR A 122 14.34 -14.51 9.46
CA TYR A 122 15.19 -15.24 8.52
C TYR A 122 16.66 -15.24 8.95
N GLY A 123 17.19 -14.11 9.43
CA GLY A 123 18.57 -14.02 9.90
C GLY A 123 18.87 -14.91 11.10
N VAL A 124 17.89 -15.12 11.99
CA VAL A 124 18.05 -15.99 13.17
C VAL A 124 17.84 -17.46 12.84
N ILE A 125 16.87 -17.81 11.98
CA ILE A 125 16.47 -19.21 11.80
C ILE A 125 17.10 -19.85 10.55
N ASP A 126 17.16 -19.14 9.43
CA ASP A 126 17.75 -19.67 8.18
C ASP A 126 19.28 -19.56 8.24
N GLY A 127 19.80 -18.47 8.81
CA GLY A 127 21.25 -18.23 8.96
C GLY A 127 21.97 -17.89 7.64
N ASP A 128 21.28 -17.97 6.50
CA ASP A 128 21.81 -17.56 5.19
C ASP A 128 21.48 -16.09 4.89
N PHE A 129 22.51 -15.25 4.91
CA PHE A 129 22.40 -13.82 4.60
C PHE A 129 22.13 -13.56 3.10
N SER A 130 22.33 -14.54 2.22
CA SER A 130 22.03 -14.41 0.79
C SER A 130 20.52 -14.25 0.55
N ASN A 131 19.67 -14.87 1.36
CA ASN A 131 18.23 -14.76 1.20
C ASN A 131 17.68 -13.39 1.63
N LEU A 132 18.39 -12.67 2.51
CA LEU A 132 17.94 -11.39 3.05
C LEU A 132 17.84 -10.30 1.99
N TYR A 133 18.82 -10.21 1.07
CA TYR A 133 18.76 -9.18 0.02
C TYR A 133 17.57 -9.43 -0.93
N LYS A 134 17.25 -10.69 -1.22
CA LYS A 134 16.08 -11.07 -2.04
C LYS A 134 14.78 -10.65 -1.36
N ILE A 135 14.66 -10.88 -0.04
CA ILE A 135 13.51 -10.42 0.76
C ILE A 135 13.39 -8.89 0.69
N VAL A 136 14.48 -8.15 0.87
CA VAL A 136 14.45 -6.68 0.79
C VAL A 136 13.96 -6.23 -0.58
N LEU A 137 14.55 -6.73 -1.67
CA LEU A 137 14.16 -6.32 -3.03
C LEU A 137 12.71 -6.72 -3.37
N SER A 138 12.32 -7.93 -3.01
CA SER A 138 10.97 -8.44 -3.24
C SER A 138 9.92 -7.64 -2.49
N PHE A 139 10.12 -7.42 -1.17
CA PHE A 139 9.15 -6.74 -0.34
C PHE A 139 9.10 -5.22 -0.63
N THR A 140 10.24 -4.59 -0.92
CA THR A 140 10.30 -3.16 -1.29
C THR A 140 9.55 -2.89 -2.58
N THR A 141 9.74 -3.71 -3.62
CA THR A 141 9.11 -3.49 -4.94
C THR A 141 7.61 -3.68 -4.90
N LEU A 142 7.12 -4.72 -4.19
CA LEU A 142 5.70 -4.86 -3.89
C LEU A 142 5.15 -3.59 -3.23
N HIS A 143 5.80 -3.17 -2.15
CA HIS A 143 5.29 -2.07 -1.33
C HIS A 143 5.30 -0.75 -2.10
N LEU A 144 6.37 -0.47 -2.84
CA LEU A 144 6.51 0.76 -3.62
C LEU A 144 5.42 0.88 -4.68
N ILE A 145 5.23 -0.16 -5.50
CA ILE A 145 4.26 -0.13 -6.61
C ILE A 145 2.83 -0.07 -6.08
N VAL A 146 2.47 -0.95 -5.14
CA VAL A 146 1.11 -1.05 -4.62
C VAL A 146 0.73 0.19 -3.81
N VAL A 147 1.61 0.65 -2.92
CA VAL A 147 1.25 1.79 -2.05
C VAL A 147 1.13 3.09 -2.82
N ILE A 148 2.03 3.37 -3.76
CA ILE A 148 1.95 4.60 -4.57
C ILE A 148 0.68 4.59 -5.44
N SER A 149 0.41 3.47 -6.12
CA SER A 149 -0.76 3.35 -6.99
C SER A 149 -2.07 3.44 -6.21
N VAL A 150 -2.23 2.67 -5.14
CA VAL A 150 -3.44 2.65 -4.32
C VAL A 150 -3.63 3.99 -3.61
N SER A 151 -2.60 4.61 -3.05
CA SER A 151 -2.73 5.91 -2.37
C SER A 151 -3.30 6.99 -3.30
N LEU A 152 -2.80 7.06 -4.55
CA LEU A 152 -3.28 8.05 -5.51
C LEU A 152 -4.70 7.78 -5.99
N ILE A 153 -5.03 6.52 -6.32
CA ILE A 153 -6.39 6.12 -6.72
C ILE A 153 -7.39 6.46 -5.60
N PHE A 154 -7.08 6.09 -4.37
CA PHE A 154 -8.01 6.29 -3.25
C PHE A 154 -8.09 7.73 -2.79
N SER A 155 -7.05 8.55 -3.01
CA SER A 155 -7.14 10.00 -2.82
C SER A 155 -8.21 10.63 -3.71
N VAL A 156 -8.40 10.14 -4.94
CA VAL A 156 -9.47 10.58 -5.84
C VAL A 156 -10.82 10.06 -5.36
N ILE A 157 -10.92 8.75 -5.06
CA ILE A 157 -12.18 8.12 -4.66
C ILE A 157 -12.77 8.83 -3.44
N ILE A 158 -11.96 9.11 -2.41
CA ILE A 158 -12.48 9.77 -1.19
C ILE A 158 -12.89 11.22 -1.45
N GLN A 159 -12.19 11.94 -2.33
CA GLN A 159 -12.56 13.31 -2.69
C GLN A 159 -13.87 13.38 -3.49
N LEU A 160 -14.13 12.37 -4.34
CA LEU A 160 -15.37 12.25 -5.10
C LEU A 160 -16.55 11.79 -4.24
N THR A 161 -16.34 10.75 -3.45
CA THR A 161 -17.42 10.10 -2.69
C THR A 161 -17.72 10.81 -1.38
N ARG A 162 -16.73 11.49 -0.78
CA ARG A 162 -16.78 12.06 0.58
C ARG A 162 -17.29 11.08 1.64
N ASN A 163 -17.19 9.77 1.36
CA ASN A 163 -17.74 8.71 2.18
C ASN A 163 -16.69 7.62 2.39
N ILE A 164 -16.28 7.47 3.64
CA ILE A 164 -15.26 6.50 4.02
C ILE A 164 -15.71 5.05 3.81
N VAL A 165 -17.00 4.74 3.99
CA VAL A 165 -17.54 3.37 3.84
C VAL A 165 -17.45 2.93 2.38
N ILE A 166 -17.85 3.80 1.44
CA ILE A 166 -17.75 3.51 0.00
C ILE A 166 -16.28 3.30 -0.38
N SER A 167 -15.41 4.18 0.10
CA SER A 167 -13.98 4.09 -0.19
C SER A 167 -13.39 2.77 0.33
N ILE A 168 -13.61 2.41 1.59
CA ILE A 168 -13.10 1.14 2.14
C ILE A 168 -13.68 -0.07 1.40
N SER A 169 -14.96 -0.04 1.05
CA SER A 169 -15.61 -1.14 0.30
C SER A 169 -14.96 -1.37 -1.06
N ILE A 170 -14.63 -0.29 -1.78
CA ILE A 170 -13.88 -0.38 -3.05
C ILE A 170 -12.45 -0.92 -2.82
N GLY A 171 -11.81 -0.58 -1.71
CA GLY A 171 -10.50 -1.11 -1.32
C GLY A 171 -10.50 -2.62 -1.07
N ILE A 172 -11.53 -3.13 -0.40
CA ILE A 172 -11.72 -4.57 -0.19
C ILE A 172 -12.01 -5.25 -1.52
N GLY A 173 -12.93 -4.71 -2.33
CA GLY A 173 -13.25 -5.25 -3.64
C GLY A 173 -12.05 -5.31 -4.60
N SER A 174 -11.24 -4.25 -4.63
CA SER A 174 -10.04 -4.21 -5.48
C SER A 174 -8.99 -5.22 -5.05
N SER A 175 -8.83 -5.45 -3.74
CA SER A 175 -7.95 -6.51 -3.22
C SER A 175 -8.43 -7.90 -3.64
N LEU A 176 -9.71 -8.22 -3.45
CA LEU A 176 -10.29 -9.52 -3.82
C LEU A 176 -10.14 -9.79 -5.33
N ILE A 177 -10.42 -8.80 -6.17
CA ILE A 177 -10.22 -8.90 -7.62
C ILE A 177 -8.73 -9.13 -7.94
N SER A 178 -7.83 -8.42 -7.25
CA SER A 178 -6.39 -8.57 -7.46
C SER A 178 -5.90 -9.98 -7.13
N MET A 179 -6.45 -10.64 -6.11
CA MET A 179 -6.11 -12.03 -5.79
C MET A 179 -6.51 -13.01 -6.90
N VAL A 180 -7.63 -12.78 -7.58
CA VAL A 180 -8.06 -13.60 -8.72
C VAL A 180 -7.15 -13.35 -9.92
N LEU A 181 -6.79 -12.08 -10.15
CA LEU A 181 -6.06 -11.66 -11.34
C LEU A 181 -4.53 -11.82 -11.21
N MET A 182 -3.98 -12.07 -10.02
CA MET A 182 -2.52 -12.14 -9.82
C MET A 182 -1.84 -13.24 -10.64
N ALA A 183 -2.55 -14.34 -10.94
CA ALA A 183 -2.03 -15.45 -11.74
C ALA A 183 -2.30 -15.29 -13.24
N ALA A 184 -3.04 -14.25 -13.65
CA ALA A 184 -3.39 -14.04 -15.05
C ALA A 184 -2.16 -13.61 -15.88
N PRO A 185 -2.06 -14.00 -17.16
CA PRO A 185 -0.93 -13.61 -18.02
C PRO A 185 -0.88 -12.10 -18.26
N PHE A 186 -2.03 -11.43 -18.27
CA PHE A 186 -2.16 -9.98 -18.46
C PHE A 186 -2.06 -9.16 -17.17
N SER A 187 -1.71 -9.79 -16.03
CA SER A 187 -1.70 -9.12 -14.72
C SER A 187 -0.73 -7.95 -14.62
N TYR A 188 0.19 -7.79 -15.60
CA TYR A 188 1.07 -6.64 -15.72
C TYR A 188 0.32 -5.34 -16.02
N MET A 189 -0.92 -5.41 -16.55
CA MET A 189 -1.73 -4.22 -16.85
C MET A 189 -2.34 -3.55 -15.62
N ILE A 190 -2.38 -4.25 -14.49
CA ILE A 190 -3.00 -3.78 -13.25
C ILE A 190 -1.88 -3.53 -12.25
N PRO A 191 -1.65 -2.28 -11.79
CA PRO A 191 -0.49 -1.96 -10.95
C PRO A 191 -0.36 -2.79 -9.68
N ILE A 192 -1.49 -3.14 -9.07
CA ILE A 192 -1.52 -3.95 -7.85
C ILE A 192 -0.91 -5.33 -8.10
N THR A 193 -1.41 -6.06 -9.09
CA THR A 193 -0.91 -7.41 -9.44
C THR A 193 0.44 -7.37 -10.16
N PHE A 194 0.74 -6.29 -10.88
CA PHE A 194 2.07 -6.05 -11.43
C PHE A 194 3.11 -5.95 -10.33
N GLY A 195 2.86 -5.14 -9.30
CA GLY A 195 3.75 -5.00 -8.14
C GLY A 195 3.98 -6.33 -7.42
N TYR A 196 2.94 -7.16 -7.32
CA TYR A 196 3.05 -8.52 -6.76
C TYR A 196 4.04 -9.40 -7.52
N ARG A 197 3.89 -9.55 -8.85
CA ARG A 197 4.80 -10.39 -9.65
C ARG A 197 6.19 -9.78 -9.79
N ALA A 198 6.28 -8.45 -9.91
CA ALA A 198 7.55 -7.74 -9.95
C ALA A 198 8.37 -7.94 -8.66
N GLY A 199 7.72 -8.03 -7.50
CA GLY A 199 8.43 -8.38 -6.27
C GLY A 199 8.80 -9.85 -6.17
N LEU A 200 7.97 -10.78 -6.65
CA LEU A 200 8.33 -12.20 -6.62
C LEU A 200 9.47 -12.57 -7.57
N TYR A 201 9.71 -11.78 -8.63
CA TYR A 201 10.85 -11.95 -9.52
C TYR A 201 12.19 -12.08 -8.78
N PHE A 202 12.37 -11.34 -7.67
CA PHE A 202 13.62 -11.40 -6.88
C PHE A 202 13.76 -12.67 -6.02
N VAL A 203 12.66 -13.38 -5.80
CA VAL A 203 12.65 -14.68 -5.11
C VAL A 203 12.92 -15.78 -6.11
N ASP A 204 12.08 -15.84 -7.14
CA ASP A 204 12.18 -16.78 -8.24
C ASP A 204 11.65 -16.13 -9.53
N ASN A 205 12.45 -16.26 -10.59
CA ASN A 205 12.14 -15.70 -11.89
C ASN A 205 10.90 -16.36 -12.53
N GLU A 206 10.58 -17.61 -12.14
CA GLU A 206 9.41 -18.34 -12.67
C GLU A 206 8.08 -17.70 -12.28
N PHE A 207 8.03 -16.92 -11.19
CA PHE A 207 6.83 -16.16 -10.82
C PHE A 207 6.58 -14.96 -11.75
N TYR A 208 7.54 -14.59 -12.59
CA TYR A 208 7.41 -13.47 -13.51
C TYR A 208 6.72 -13.85 -14.81
N TYR A 209 6.59 -12.90 -15.72
CA TYR A 209 5.87 -13.07 -16.98
C TYR A 209 6.73 -13.80 -18.03
N GLU A 210 6.07 -14.53 -18.94
CA GLU A 210 6.73 -15.27 -20.03
C GLU A 210 7.56 -14.38 -20.97
N ASP A 211 7.09 -13.16 -21.23
CA ASP A 211 7.88 -12.10 -21.88
C ASP A 211 8.21 -11.01 -20.85
N PRO A 212 9.38 -11.11 -20.16
CA PRO A 212 9.77 -10.17 -19.13
C PRO A 212 9.94 -8.76 -19.65
N LEU A 213 10.52 -8.58 -20.85
CA LEU A 213 10.86 -7.26 -21.39
C LEU A 213 9.58 -6.48 -21.71
N PHE A 214 8.67 -7.10 -22.46
CA PHE A 214 7.40 -6.49 -22.81
C PHE A 214 6.56 -6.19 -21.56
N SER A 215 6.42 -7.16 -20.66
CA SER A 215 5.57 -7.03 -19.47
C SER A 215 6.12 -5.98 -18.49
N THR A 216 7.44 -5.87 -18.36
CA THR A 216 8.07 -4.83 -17.52
C THR A 216 7.86 -3.45 -18.11
N PHE A 217 8.07 -3.29 -19.41
CA PHE A 217 7.89 -2.00 -20.09
C PHE A 217 6.43 -1.53 -19.99
N VAL A 218 5.48 -2.39 -20.36
CA VAL A 218 4.05 -2.08 -20.33
C VAL A 218 3.56 -1.88 -18.89
N GLY A 219 3.95 -2.74 -17.95
CA GLY A 219 3.53 -2.64 -16.56
C GLY A 219 4.00 -1.36 -15.86
N ASN A 220 5.27 -0.98 -16.04
CA ASN A 220 5.79 0.29 -15.53
C ASN A 220 5.15 1.48 -16.24
N GLY A 221 4.99 1.43 -17.56
CA GLY A 221 4.34 2.48 -18.36
C GLY A 221 2.91 2.75 -17.91
N LEU A 222 2.09 1.71 -17.78
CA LEU A 222 0.70 1.81 -17.32
C LEU A 222 0.61 2.26 -15.86
N THR A 223 1.48 1.76 -14.99
CA THR A 223 1.53 2.18 -13.59
C THR A 223 1.88 3.67 -13.47
N GLY A 224 2.88 4.14 -14.22
CA GLY A 224 3.28 5.55 -14.27
C GLY A 224 2.18 6.44 -14.83
N LEU A 225 1.54 6.03 -15.93
CA LEU A 225 0.44 6.78 -16.54
C LEU A 225 -0.77 6.87 -15.61
N LEU A 226 -1.17 5.75 -14.99
CA LEU A 226 -2.30 5.71 -14.06
C LEU A 226 -2.03 6.60 -12.84
N THR A 227 -0.85 6.50 -12.23
CA THR A 227 -0.49 7.30 -11.04
C THR A 227 -0.44 8.79 -11.35
N LEU A 228 0.17 9.17 -12.49
CA LEU A 228 0.19 10.55 -12.95
C LEU A 228 -1.22 11.08 -13.24
N PHE A 229 -2.04 10.28 -13.93
CA PHE A 229 -3.43 10.64 -14.22
C PHE A 229 -4.25 10.85 -12.94
N MET A 230 -4.15 9.95 -11.97
CA MET A 230 -4.84 10.07 -10.69
C MET A 230 -4.35 11.27 -9.86
N LEU A 231 -3.04 11.56 -9.90
CA LEU A 231 -2.49 12.76 -9.28
C LEU A 231 -3.09 14.02 -9.91
N LEU A 232 -3.08 14.15 -11.24
CA LEU A 232 -3.66 15.30 -11.94
C LEU A 232 -5.15 15.45 -11.66
N LEU A 233 -5.89 14.33 -11.64
CA LEU A 233 -7.30 14.31 -11.31
C LEU A 233 -7.56 14.79 -9.88
N SER A 234 -6.79 14.31 -8.90
CA SER A 234 -6.89 14.75 -7.50
C SER A 234 -6.63 16.25 -7.34
N LEU A 235 -5.61 16.80 -8.01
CA LEU A 235 -5.32 18.23 -7.99
C LEU A 235 -6.46 19.05 -8.62
N LYS A 236 -7.08 18.54 -9.70
CA LYS A 236 -8.24 19.18 -10.32
C LYS A 236 -9.46 19.18 -9.41
N LEU A 237 -9.71 18.08 -8.67
CA LEU A 237 -10.83 17.97 -7.74
C LEU A 237 -10.71 18.96 -6.57
N ILE A 238 -9.50 19.18 -6.07
CA ILE A 238 -9.22 20.09 -4.95
C ILE A 238 -9.38 21.57 -5.35
N ASN A 239 -9.05 21.88 -6.60
CA ASN A 239 -9.19 23.23 -7.15
C ASN A 239 -10.64 23.57 -7.52
N LYS A 240 -11.49 22.58 -7.79
CA LYS A 240 -12.93 22.83 -7.97
C LYS A 240 -13.53 23.34 -6.65
N LYS A 241 -14.00 24.59 -6.65
CA LYS A 241 -14.87 25.15 -5.60
C LYS A 241 -16.19 24.37 -5.61
N THR A 242 -16.26 23.25 -4.90
CA THR A 242 -17.53 22.61 -4.58
C THR A 242 -17.84 22.95 -3.13
N ILE A 243 -18.50 24.11 -2.97
CA ILE A 243 -19.22 24.50 -1.75
C ILE A 243 -20.27 23.43 -1.47
#